data_AF-B9Z6W7-F1
#
_entry.id   AF-B9Z6W7-F1
#
_cell.length_a   1.000
_cell.length_b   1.000
_cell.length_c   1.000
_cell.angle_alpha   90.00
_cell.angle_beta   90.00
_cell.angle_gamma   90.00
#
_symmetry.space_group_name_H-M   'P 1'
#
loop_
_entity.id
_entity.type
_entity.pdbx_description
1 polymer ?
#
loop_
_entity_poly.entity_id
_entity_poly.type
_entity_poly.pdbx_seq_one_letter_code
_entity_poly.pdbx_strand_id
1 'polypeptide(L)'
;MLDFFLRGSKKKIDPLSNATSAKEWVESLKQEYGSASHDKVLEAVAELNRNGAVSSADTLEAVLALNRETAQFHYQLGIQYLMNIRMPKVLEAQLRGQILGYGREFLDAYRQVLSPSFSGEDERRIYAMLPLVLARMMHYFCEAARWSFFQGRLSWGKFLAERQSRLPLC
;
A
#
# COMPACT_ATOMS: atom_id res chain seq x y z
N MET A 1 -43.29 -1.54 16.67
CA MET A 1 -41.87 -1.28 17.01
C MET A 1 -41.05 -1.65 15.77
N LEU A 2 -40.98 -0.74 14.81
CA LEU A 2 -40.42 -0.95 13.46
C LEU A 2 -39.53 0.26 13.08
N ASP A 3 -38.65 0.67 13.99
CA ASP A 3 -37.79 1.85 13.82
C ASP A 3 -36.30 1.49 13.62
N PHE A 4 -35.99 0.27 13.15
CA PHE A 4 -34.61 -0.16 12.96
C PHE A 4 -34.09 0.03 11.52
N PHE A 5 -34.97 0.27 10.54
CA PHE A 5 -34.59 0.42 9.13
C PHE A 5 -34.37 1.88 8.66
N LEU A 6 -34.42 2.84 9.58
CA LEU A 6 -34.09 4.25 9.31
C LEU A 6 -32.69 4.64 9.84
N ARG A 7 -31.73 3.69 9.87
CA ARG A 7 -30.32 4.08 9.95
C ARG A 7 -29.98 4.75 8.63
N GLY A 8 -30.06 6.07 8.66
CA GLY A 8 -29.93 6.97 7.52
C GLY A 8 -28.82 6.55 6.58
N SER A 9 -29.11 6.70 5.29
CA SER A 9 -28.11 6.80 4.25
C SER A 9 -27.11 7.89 4.64
N LYS A 10 -26.09 7.53 5.42
CA LYS A 10 -24.91 8.36 5.61
C LYS A 10 -24.43 8.64 4.19
N LYS A 11 -24.46 9.91 3.78
CA LYS A 11 -23.82 10.35 2.53
C LYS A 11 -22.50 9.61 2.46
N LYS A 12 -22.31 8.80 1.42
CA LYS A 12 -21.09 8.02 1.22
C LYS A 12 -19.97 9.08 1.12
N ILE A 13 -19.22 9.27 2.21
CA ILE A 13 -18.10 10.20 2.25
C ILE A 13 -17.12 9.65 1.23
N ASP A 14 -16.82 10.44 0.20
CA ASP A 14 -15.78 10.06 -0.75
C ASP A 14 -14.43 10.16 -0.01
N PRO A 15 -13.76 9.02 0.25
CA PRO A 15 -12.51 9.03 1.00
C PRO A 15 -11.38 9.74 0.25
N LEU A 16 -11.53 9.98 -1.06
CA LEU A 16 -10.53 10.62 -1.91
C LEU A 16 -10.78 12.11 -2.12
N SER A 17 -11.81 12.68 -1.45
CA SER A 17 -12.17 14.08 -1.61
C SER A 17 -11.21 15.06 -0.92
N ASN A 18 -10.59 14.67 0.20
CA ASN A 18 -9.56 15.44 0.91
C ASN A 18 -8.91 14.58 2.03
N ALA A 19 -7.84 15.09 2.64
CA ALA A 19 -7.13 14.40 3.72
C ALA A 19 -7.97 14.08 4.96
N THR A 20 -8.95 14.92 5.32
CA THR A 20 -9.79 14.69 6.51
C THR A 20 -10.74 13.52 6.27
N SER A 21 -11.44 13.52 5.12
CA SER A 21 -12.32 12.42 4.71
C SER A 21 -11.58 11.10 4.57
N ALA A 22 -10.34 11.12 4.06
CA ALA A 22 -9.47 9.94 4.02
C ALA A 22 -9.20 9.36 5.41
N LYS A 23 -8.84 10.21 6.40
CA LYS A 23 -8.56 9.78 7.77
C LYS A 23 -9.79 9.20 8.46
N GLU A 24 -10.92 9.89 8.36
CA GLU A 24 -12.19 9.44 8.93
C GLU A 24 -12.61 8.09 8.34
N TRP A 25 -12.42 7.92 7.03
CA TRP A 25 -12.71 6.66 6.37
C TRP A 25 -11.79 5.54 6.86
N VAL A 26 -10.47 5.75 6.94
CA VAL A 26 -9.55 4.74 7.47
C VAL A 26 -9.87 4.38 8.92
N GLU A 27 -10.25 5.35 9.75
CA GLU A 27 -10.68 5.08 11.12
C GLU A 27 -11.93 4.21 11.18
N SER A 28 -12.92 4.48 10.33
CA SER A 28 -14.10 3.61 10.23
C SER A 28 -13.75 2.19 9.74
N LEU A 29 -12.82 2.06 8.79
CA LEU A 29 -12.33 0.76 8.34
C LEU A 29 -11.59 0.00 9.44
N LYS A 30 -10.79 0.69 10.27
CA LYS A 30 -10.09 0.05 11.41
C LYS A 30 -11.08 -0.54 12.41
N GLN A 31 -12.19 0.18 12.68
CA GLN A 31 -13.24 -0.30 13.58
C GLN A 31 -14.02 -1.49 13.02
N GLU A 32 -14.24 -1.52 11.71
CA GLU A 32 -15.02 -2.57 11.05
C GLU A 32 -14.18 -3.81 10.70
N TYR A 33 -12.94 -3.63 10.23
CA TYR A 33 -12.11 -4.67 9.62
C TYR A 33 -10.79 -4.96 10.35
N GLY A 34 -10.42 -4.17 11.36
CA GLY A 34 -9.15 -4.33 12.06
C GLY A 34 -7.96 -4.25 11.09
N SER A 35 -7.10 -5.29 11.06
CA SER A 35 -5.93 -5.34 10.17
C SER A 35 -6.29 -5.44 8.68
N ALA A 36 -7.49 -5.91 8.33
CA ALA A 36 -7.96 -5.99 6.95
C ALA A 36 -8.35 -4.61 6.37
N SER A 37 -8.36 -3.54 7.18
CA SER A 37 -8.56 -2.17 6.71
C SER A 37 -7.51 -1.77 5.65
N HIS A 38 -6.29 -2.30 5.76
CA HIS A 38 -5.20 -2.09 4.82
C HIS A 38 -5.58 -2.49 3.38
N ASP A 39 -6.23 -3.64 3.23
CA ASP A 39 -6.60 -4.18 1.92
C ASP A 39 -7.72 -3.35 1.28
N LYS A 40 -8.64 -2.81 2.08
CA LYS A 40 -9.70 -1.89 1.61
C LYS A 40 -9.16 -0.56 1.13
N VAL A 41 -8.16 -0.01 1.80
CA VAL A 41 -7.45 1.19 1.32
C VAL A 41 -6.74 0.89 0.00
N LEU A 42 -6.08 -0.27 -0.10
CA LEU A 42 -5.38 -0.66 -1.32
C LEU A 42 -6.34 -0.83 -2.51
N GLU A 43 -7.51 -1.45 -2.29
CA GLU A 43 -8.58 -1.57 -3.31
C GLU A 43 -9.00 -0.20 -3.84
N ALA A 44 -9.19 0.79 -2.96
CA ALA A 44 -9.60 2.15 -3.34
C ALA A 44 -8.51 2.91 -4.12
N VAL A 45 -7.24 2.79 -3.72
CA VAL A 45 -6.12 3.39 -4.47
C VAL A 45 -5.97 2.73 -5.85
N ALA A 46 -6.13 1.41 -5.92
CA ALA A 46 -6.12 0.70 -7.20
C ALA A 46 -7.28 1.10 -8.10
N GLU A 47 -8.45 1.38 -7.54
CA GLU A 47 -9.60 1.91 -8.29
C GLU A 47 -9.35 3.33 -8.81
N LEU A 48 -8.77 4.22 -7.99
CA LEU A 48 -8.33 5.54 -8.43
C LEU A 48 -7.35 5.44 -9.62
N ASN A 49 -6.36 4.55 -9.52
CA ASN A 49 -5.38 4.32 -10.57
C ASN A 49 -6.01 3.82 -11.89
N ARG A 50 -7.12 3.06 -11.82
CA ARG A 50 -7.83 2.58 -13.02
C ARG A 50 -8.75 3.64 -13.64
N ASN A 51 -9.43 4.44 -12.82
CA ASN A 51 -10.62 5.19 -13.25
C ASN A 51 -10.33 6.63 -13.71
N GLY A 52 -9.20 7.23 -13.37
CA GLY A 52 -8.88 8.57 -13.88
C GLY A 52 -8.09 9.44 -12.94
N ALA A 53 -6.96 8.90 -12.47
CA ALA A 53 -5.82 9.60 -11.92
C ALA A 53 -6.04 10.58 -10.74
N VAL A 54 -4.95 10.93 -10.06
CA VAL A 54 -4.93 12.02 -9.09
C VAL A 54 -5.19 13.34 -9.84
N SER A 55 -6.40 13.87 -9.75
CA SER A 55 -6.85 15.00 -10.57
C SER A 55 -6.72 16.38 -9.90
N SER A 56 -6.49 16.45 -8.60
CA SER A 56 -6.36 17.70 -7.84
C SER A 56 -5.39 17.57 -6.67
N ALA A 57 -5.02 18.70 -6.07
CA ALA A 57 -4.20 18.71 -4.86
C ALA A 57 -4.92 18.03 -3.68
N ASP A 58 -6.24 18.21 -3.56
CA ASP A 58 -7.02 17.59 -2.48
C ASP A 58 -7.03 16.05 -2.58
N THR A 59 -7.13 15.51 -3.79
CA THR A 59 -7.02 14.06 -4.02
C THR A 59 -5.61 13.56 -3.70
N LEU A 60 -4.56 14.31 -4.03
CA LEU A 60 -3.19 13.94 -3.62
C LEU A 60 -3.04 13.94 -2.10
N GLU A 61 -3.58 14.95 -1.41
CA GLU A 61 -3.60 15.01 0.06
C GLU A 61 -4.34 13.83 0.67
N ALA A 62 -5.46 13.42 0.07
CA ALA A 62 -6.21 12.24 0.47
C ALA A 62 -5.36 10.96 0.31
N VAL A 63 -4.73 10.74 -0.85
CA VAL A 63 -3.82 9.60 -1.09
C VAL A 63 -2.66 9.60 -0.09
N LEU A 64 -2.08 10.77 0.18
CA LEU A 64 -1.00 10.91 1.16
C LEU A 64 -1.47 10.59 2.58
N ALA A 65 -2.70 10.96 2.94
CA ALA A 65 -3.32 10.63 4.21
C ALA A 65 -3.58 9.13 4.33
N LEU A 66 -4.20 8.51 3.33
CA LEU A 66 -4.44 7.06 3.28
C LEU A 66 -3.15 6.28 3.53
N ASN A 67 -2.10 6.59 2.78
CA ASN A 67 -0.81 5.93 2.89
C ASN A 67 -0.19 6.06 4.29
N ARG A 68 -0.34 7.24 4.93
CA ARG A 68 0.14 7.49 6.29
C ARG A 68 -0.61 6.64 7.30
N GLU A 69 -1.94 6.61 7.19
CA GLU A 69 -2.79 5.92 8.15
C GLU A 69 -2.70 4.40 8.07
N THR A 70 -2.28 3.85 6.92
CA THR A 70 -2.09 2.40 6.71
C THR A 70 -0.63 1.93 6.75
N ALA A 71 0.35 2.83 6.85
CA ALA A 71 1.77 2.49 6.84
C ALA A 71 2.16 1.47 7.94
N GLN A 72 1.57 1.60 9.13
CA GLN A 72 1.86 0.69 10.24
C GLN A 72 1.38 -0.75 9.96
N PHE A 73 0.23 -0.92 9.31
CA PHE A 73 -0.28 -2.24 8.92
C PHE A 73 0.62 -2.87 7.86
N HIS A 74 1.06 -2.09 6.87
CA HIS A 74 2.02 -2.54 5.88
C HIS A 74 3.34 -2.99 6.52
N TYR A 75 3.85 -2.23 7.50
CA TYR A 75 5.05 -2.61 8.25
C TYR A 75 4.87 -3.92 9.02
N GLN A 76 3.70 -4.14 9.62
CA GLN A 76 3.36 -5.40 10.32
C GLN A 76 3.34 -6.61 9.39
N LEU A 77 2.84 -6.47 8.15
CA LEU A 77 2.93 -7.53 7.13
C LEU A 77 4.38 -7.92 6.86
N GLY A 78 5.28 -6.93 6.80
CA GLY A 78 6.71 -7.16 6.66
C GLY A 78 7.32 -7.94 7.83
N ILE A 79 6.95 -7.61 9.07
CA ILE A 79 7.38 -8.37 10.25
C ILE A 79 6.85 -9.81 10.17
N GLN A 80 5.58 -10.00 9.83
CA GLN A 80 4.97 -11.33 9.73
C GLN A 80 5.71 -12.20 8.70
N TYR A 81 6.09 -11.63 7.56
CA TYR A 81 6.89 -12.31 6.55
C TYR A 81 8.22 -12.80 7.10
N LEU A 82 8.94 -11.97 7.87
CA LEU A 82 10.27 -12.29 8.38
C LEU A 82 10.24 -13.25 9.58
N MET A 83 9.23 -13.17 10.42
CA MET A 83 9.13 -13.97 11.64
C MET A 83 8.79 -15.44 11.37
N ASN A 84 8.15 -15.75 10.24
CA ASN A 84 7.70 -17.10 9.94
C ASN A 84 8.69 -17.85 9.02
N ILE A 85 9.76 -18.38 9.64
CA ILE A 85 10.84 -19.09 8.96
C ILE A 85 10.35 -20.38 8.26
N ARG A 86 9.23 -20.97 8.72
CA ARG A 86 8.66 -22.23 8.18
C ARG A 86 7.36 -21.98 7.40
N MET A 87 7.17 -20.79 6.86
CA MET A 87 5.97 -20.44 6.12
C MET A 87 5.79 -21.34 4.89
N PRO A 88 4.58 -21.89 4.64
CA PRO A 88 4.30 -22.58 3.39
C PRO A 88 4.53 -21.64 2.19
N LYS A 89 5.16 -22.15 1.11
CA LYS A 89 5.51 -21.36 -0.09
C LYS A 89 4.34 -20.55 -0.66
N VAL A 90 3.12 -21.10 -0.61
CA VAL A 90 1.92 -20.43 -1.10
C VAL A 90 1.60 -19.20 -0.26
N LEU A 91 1.66 -19.33 1.07
CA LEU A 91 1.42 -18.23 1.99
C LEU A 91 2.53 -17.16 1.92
N GLU A 92 3.78 -17.61 1.74
CA GLU A 92 4.93 -16.73 1.51
C GLU A 92 4.73 -15.90 0.24
N ALA A 93 4.34 -16.54 -0.86
CA ALA A 93 4.06 -15.86 -2.12
C ALA A 93 2.90 -14.87 -1.99
N GLN A 94 1.85 -15.22 -1.24
CA GLN A 94 0.71 -14.34 -0.99
C GLN A 94 1.10 -13.10 -0.19
N LEU A 95 1.76 -13.26 0.96
CA LEU A 95 2.18 -12.13 1.79
C LEU A 95 3.16 -11.22 1.05
N ARG A 96 4.13 -11.79 0.33
CA ARG A 96 5.03 -11.00 -0.52
C ARG A 96 4.27 -10.24 -1.60
N GLY A 97 3.27 -10.88 -2.21
CA GLY A 97 2.39 -10.26 -3.19
C GLY A 97 1.64 -9.06 -2.61
N GLN A 98 1.09 -9.18 -1.40
CA GLN A 98 0.41 -8.09 -0.70
C GLN A 98 1.37 -6.92 -0.39
N ILE A 99 2.57 -7.23 0.11
CA ILE A 99 3.60 -6.23 0.42
C ILE A 99 4.01 -5.47 -0.85
N LEU A 100 4.35 -6.18 -1.92
CA LEU A 100 4.78 -5.54 -3.18
C LEU A 100 3.62 -4.80 -3.86
N GLY A 101 2.40 -5.35 -3.81
CA GLY A 101 1.19 -4.73 -4.34
C GLY A 101 0.90 -3.39 -3.68
N TYR A 102 1.02 -3.31 -2.35
CA TYR A 102 0.81 -2.07 -1.61
C TYR A 102 1.73 -0.94 -2.09
N GLY A 103 3.04 -1.20 -2.15
CA GLY A 103 4.01 -0.20 -2.61
C GLY A 103 3.76 0.20 -4.07
N ARG A 104 3.38 -0.75 -4.93
CA ARG A 104 3.10 -0.50 -6.34
C ARG A 104 1.91 0.45 -6.54
N GLU A 105 0.77 0.22 -5.88
CA GLU A 105 -0.42 1.06 -6.10
C GLU A 105 -0.19 2.51 -5.64
N PHE A 106 0.52 2.72 -4.53
CA PHE A 106 0.91 4.07 -4.11
C PHE A 106 1.94 4.70 -5.05
N LEU A 107 2.92 3.94 -5.53
CA LEU A 107 3.85 4.43 -6.55
C LEU A 107 3.12 4.88 -7.82
N ASP A 108 2.15 4.11 -8.28
CA ASP A 108 1.39 4.42 -9.49
C ASP A 108 0.51 5.67 -9.30
N ALA A 109 -0.09 5.86 -8.12
CA ALA A 109 -0.80 7.10 -7.78
C ALA A 109 0.14 8.32 -7.74
N TYR A 110 1.31 8.18 -7.11
CA TYR A 110 2.31 9.26 -7.01
C TYR A 110 2.94 9.63 -8.35
N ARG A 111 3.10 8.68 -9.28
CA ARG A 111 3.63 8.95 -10.62
C ARG A 111 2.73 9.90 -11.42
N GLN A 112 1.42 9.83 -11.22
CA GLN A 112 0.46 10.64 -11.96
C GLN A 112 0.64 12.14 -11.67
N VAL A 113 1.06 12.50 -10.46
CA VAL A 113 1.29 13.91 -10.09
C VAL A 113 2.62 14.48 -10.57
N LEU A 114 3.50 13.64 -11.13
CA LEU A 114 4.75 14.09 -11.75
C LEU A 114 4.57 14.56 -13.19
N SER A 115 3.37 14.33 -13.77
CA SER A 115 3.03 14.81 -15.10
C SER A 115 2.69 16.31 -15.07
N PRO A 116 3.06 17.10 -16.09
CA PRO A 116 2.75 18.53 -16.17
C PRO A 116 1.27 18.79 -16.54
N SER A 117 0.33 18.20 -15.80
CA SER A 117 -1.11 18.23 -16.08
C SER A 117 -1.90 19.21 -15.20
N PHE A 118 -1.27 19.87 -14.24
CA PHE A 118 -1.93 20.77 -13.29
C PHE A 118 -1.65 22.23 -13.62
N SER A 119 -2.54 23.12 -13.17
CA SER A 119 -2.37 24.57 -13.34
C SER A 119 -2.97 25.33 -12.16
N GLY A 120 -2.54 26.58 -11.98
CA GLY A 120 -3.13 27.48 -10.99
C GLY A 120 -2.81 27.10 -9.54
N GLU A 121 -3.83 27.04 -8.69
CA GLU A 121 -3.66 26.77 -7.25
C GLU A 121 -3.25 25.31 -6.97
N ASP A 122 -3.82 24.36 -7.71
CA ASP A 122 -3.49 22.93 -7.57
C ASP A 122 -2.01 22.68 -7.85
N GLU A 123 -1.45 23.29 -8.91
CA GLU A 123 -0.04 23.17 -9.25
C GLU A 123 0.86 23.61 -8.08
N ARG A 124 0.56 24.76 -7.46
CA ARG A 124 1.34 25.27 -6.32
C ARG A 124 1.28 24.34 -5.11
N ARG A 125 0.09 23.82 -4.79
CA ARG A 125 -0.10 22.90 -3.66
C ARG A 125 0.57 21.55 -3.92
N ILE A 126 0.48 21.02 -5.14
CA ILE A 126 1.16 19.78 -5.54
C ILE A 126 2.67 19.95 -5.46
N TYR A 127 3.23 21.06 -5.95
CA TYR A 127 4.67 21.33 -5.83
C TYR A 127 5.14 21.46 -4.39
N ALA A 128 4.32 22.03 -3.49
CA ALA A 128 4.63 22.04 -2.07
C ALA A 128 4.66 20.62 -1.45
N MET A 129 3.89 19.67 -2.00
CA MET A 129 3.85 18.28 -1.55
C MET A 129 4.87 17.36 -2.23
N LEU A 130 5.45 17.77 -3.37
CA LEU A 130 6.39 16.96 -4.15
C LEU A 130 7.55 16.35 -3.33
N PRO A 131 8.20 17.07 -2.39
CA PRO A 131 9.26 16.46 -1.58
C PRO A 131 8.78 15.23 -0.79
N LEU A 132 7.57 15.30 -0.24
CA LEU A 132 6.98 14.17 0.49
C LEU A 132 6.61 13.02 -0.45
N VAL A 133 6.04 13.34 -1.62
CA VAL A 133 5.72 12.36 -2.67
C VAL A 133 6.99 11.60 -3.08
N LEU A 134 8.06 12.31 -3.44
CA LEU A 134 9.33 11.72 -3.85
C LEU A 134 9.97 10.88 -2.74
N ALA A 135 9.95 11.35 -1.49
CA ALA A 135 10.46 10.57 -0.36
C ALA A 135 9.71 9.22 -0.21
N ARG A 136 8.39 9.22 -0.37
CA ARG A 136 7.58 8.00 -0.32
C ARG A 136 7.80 7.10 -1.52
N MET A 137 7.97 7.65 -2.72
CA MET A 137 8.33 6.87 -3.90
C MET A 137 9.67 6.16 -3.70
N MET A 138 10.70 6.88 -3.21
CA MET A 138 12.00 6.30 -2.89
C MET A 138 11.90 5.19 -1.84
N HIS A 139 11.09 5.38 -0.80
CA HIS A 139 10.80 4.34 0.19
C HIS A 139 10.26 3.07 -0.48
N TYR A 140 9.27 3.16 -1.37
CA TYR A 140 8.69 1.99 -2.03
C TYR A 140 9.61 1.34 -3.06
N PHE A 141 10.49 2.09 -3.72
CA PHE A 141 11.55 1.50 -4.54
C PHE A 141 12.53 0.68 -3.68
N CYS A 142 12.94 1.21 -2.53
CA CYS A 142 13.79 0.49 -1.58
C CYS A 142 13.11 -0.76 -1.01
N GLU A 143 11.81 -0.68 -0.69
CA GLU A 143 11.01 -1.84 -0.27
C GLU A 143 10.98 -2.92 -1.35
N ALA A 144 10.69 -2.56 -2.61
CA ALA A 144 10.68 -3.51 -3.71
C ALA A 144 12.04 -4.22 -3.88
N ALA A 145 13.15 -3.48 -3.79
CA ALA A 145 14.49 -4.03 -3.82
C ALA A 145 14.76 -4.98 -2.63
N ARG A 146 14.39 -4.55 -1.41
CA ARG A 146 14.52 -5.34 -0.18
C ARG A 146 13.79 -6.68 -0.28
N TRP A 147 12.56 -6.69 -0.76
CA TRP A 147 11.76 -7.91 -0.85
C TRP A 147 12.18 -8.83 -2.00
N SER A 148 12.70 -8.26 -3.08
CA SER A 148 13.34 -9.04 -4.16
C SER A 148 14.58 -9.80 -3.67
N PHE A 149 15.38 -9.18 -2.79
CA PHE A 149 16.52 -9.84 -2.15
C PHE A 149 16.10 -11.04 -1.28
N PHE A 150 15.05 -10.89 -0.47
CA PHE A 150 14.56 -11.99 0.38
C PHE A 150 13.99 -13.17 -0.42
N GLN A 151 13.37 -12.91 -1.57
CA GLN A 151 12.97 -13.97 -2.51
C GLN A 151 14.20 -14.78 -2.99
N GLY A 152 15.30 -14.09 -3.32
CA GLY A 152 16.56 -14.71 -3.74
C GLY A 152 17.22 -15.54 -2.63
N ARG A 153 17.26 -15.07 -1.38
CA ARG A 153 17.89 -15.84 -0.28
C ARG A 153 17.21 -17.19 0.00
N LEU A 154 15.89 -17.30 -0.14
CA LEU A 154 15.16 -18.56 0.03
C LEU A 154 15.41 -19.57 -1.11
N SER A 155 15.81 -19.10 -2.30
CA SER A 155 16.26 -19.98 -3.39
C SER A 155 17.75 -20.33 -3.30
N TRP A 156 18.61 -19.38 -2.88
CA TRP A 156 20.04 -19.61 -2.69
C TRP A 156 20.36 -20.54 -1.53
N GLY A 157 19.60 -20.49 -0.42
CA GLY A 157 19.72 -21.47 0.67
C GLY A 157 19.45 -22.91 0.22
N LYS A 158 18.50 -23.10 -0.72
CA LYS A 158 18.22 -24.41 -1.34
C LYS A 158 19.30 -24.81 -2.33
N PHE A 159 19.77 -23.88 -3.15
CA PHE A 159 20.88 -24.13 -4.06
C PHE A 159 22.16 -24.57 -3.32
N LEU A 160 22.46 -23.94 -2.19
CA LEU A 160 23.60 -24.32 -1.33
C LEU A 160 23.37 -25.66 -0.63
N ALA A 161 22.18 -25.89 -0.07
CA ALA A 161 21.85 -27.18 0.56
C ALA A 161 21.86 -28.36 -0.43
N GLU A 162 21.42 -28.13 -1.67
CA GLU A 162 21.40 -29.13 -2.74
C GLU A 162 22.78 -29.36 -3.38
N ARG A 163 23.69 -28.38 -3.29
CA ARG A 163 25.11 -28.59 -3.59
C ARG A 163 25.82 -29.38 -2.49
N GLN A 164 25.49 -29.14 -1.22
CA GLN A 164 26.11 -29.85 -0.09
C GLN A 164 25.73 -31.33 -0.03
N SER A 165 24.52 -31.71 -0.46
CA SER A 165 24.07 -33.10 -0.56
C SER A 165 24.59 -33.88 -1.78
N ARG A 166 25.26 -33.20 -2.72
CA ARG A 166 25.87 -33.81 -3.92
C ARG A 166 27.40 -33.85 -3.89
N LEU A 167 28.01 -33.50 -2.76
CA LEU A 167 29.44 -33.72 -2.57
C LEU A 167 29.65 -35.22 -2.23
N PRO A 168 30.49 -35.95 -2.99
CA PRO A 168 30.85 -37.31 -2.61
C PRO A 168 31.56 -37.25 -1.26
N LEU A 169 31.14 -38.13 -0.33
CA LEU A 169 31.87 -38.39 0.90
C LEU A 169 33.25 -38.93 0.49
N CYS A 170 34.28 -38.09 0.63
CA CYS A 170 35.67 -38.55 0.68
C CYS A 170 35.97 -39.09 2.07
#